data_AF-C0BYF9-F1
#
_entry.id   AF-C0BYF9-F1
#
_cell.length_a   1.000
_cell.length_b   1.000
_cell.length_c   1.000
_cell.angle_alpha   90.00
_cell.angle_beta   90.00
_cell.angle_gamma   90.00
#
_symmetry.space_group_name_H-M   'P 1'
#
loop_
_entity.id
_entity.type
_entity.pdbx_description
1 polymer ?
#
loop_
_entity_poly.entity_id
_entity_poly.type
_entity_poly.pdbx_seq_one_letter_code
_entity_poly.pdbx_strand_id
1 'polypeptide(L)'
;MNKVATSKEAILAASRTIVMEKGISAVSMRSVADACSVAVGSLYNYFPSKADLLSAAVADVWRDIFHLSGDCTACDSFSSCLALLFESIREGCAKYPGFFTFHSVTFTAGDKEKGRLMMQQYFGHIKESLLCVLKNDRMVRPDAFNGSLNAENFVDIIFTLFTSMLLKEQYDYKPVLEIVARCIY
;
A
#
# COMPACT_ATOMS: atom_id res chain seq x y z
N MET A 1 28.99 27.14 8.31
CA MET A 1 28.41 26.04 7.50
C MET A 1 27.01 25.79 8.05
N ASN A 2 25.96 26.33 7.41
CA ASN A 2 24.59 26.20 7.90
C ASN A 2 24.13 24.75 7.72
N LYS A 3 23.85 24.04 8.82
CA LYS A 3 23.06 22.82 8.78
C LYS A 3 21.67 23.23 8.29
N VAL A 4 21.35 22.97 7.03
CA VAL A 4 19.95 22.94 6.60
C VAL A 4 19.32 21.82 7.42
N ALA A 5 18.51 22.20 8.42
CA ALA A 5 17.79 21.24 9.22
C ALA A 5 16.83 20.50 8.29
N THR A 6 17.02 19.20 8.14
CA THR A 6 16.07 18.34 7.43
C THR A 6 15.08 17.73 8.43
N SER A 7 14.00 17.15 7.95
CA SER A 7 13.03 16.43 8.78
C SER A 7 12.81 15.02 8.23
N LYS A 8 12.23 14.14 9.05
CA LYS A 8 11.89 12.79 8.59
C LYS A 8 10.90 12.84 7.41
N GLU A 9 9.96 13.77 7.47
CA GLU A 9 8.95 14.03 6.45
C GLU A 9 9.59 14.53 5.14
N ALA A 10 10.54 15.46 5.23
CA ALA A 10 11.28 15.95 4.06
C ALA A 10 12.11 14.84 3.40
N ILE A 11 12.74 13.97 4.21
CA ILE A 11 13.49 12.81 3.72
C ILE A 11 12.56 11.82 3.00
N LEU A 12 11.37 11.55 3.56
CA LEU A 12 10.38 10.67 2.95
C LEU A 12 9.79 11.26 1.67
N ALA A 13 9.50 12.56 1.63
CA ALA A 13 9.04 13.25 0.42
C ALA A 13 10.10 13.19 -0.71
N ALA A 14 11.37 13.41 -0.38
CA ALA A 14 12.47 13.25 -1.34
C ALA A 14 12.60 11.79 -1.82
N SER A 15 12.48 10.83 -0.91
CA SER A 15 12.48 9.40 -1.24
C SER A 15 11.35 9.05 -2.20
N ARG A 16 10.12 9.51 -1.92
CA ARG A 16 8.94 9.32 -2.76
C ARG A 16 9.15 9.90 -4.17
N THR A 17 9.74 11.09 -4.27
CA THR A 17 10.10 11.71 -5.55
C THR A 17 11.07 10.83 -6.35
N ILE A 18 12.10 10.28 -5.69
CA ILE A 18 13.01 9.32 -6.33
C ILE A 18 12.27 8.07 -6.80
N VAL A 19 11.31 7.54 -6.01
CA VAL A 19 10.51 6.38 -6.42
C VAL A 19 9.67 6.69 -7.66
N MET A 20 9.02 7.86 -7.72
CA MET A 20 8.22 8.29 -8.88
C MET A 20 9.07 8.39 -10.16
N GLU A 21 10.26 8.98 -10.05
CA GLU A 21 11.10 9.28 -11.23
C GLU A 21 11.98 8.10 -11.67
N LYS A 22 12.49 7.32 -10.71
CA LYS A 22 13.60 6.37 -10.92
C LYS A 22 13.33 4.98 -10.34
N GLY A 23 12.17 4.77 -9.72
CA GLY A 23 11.79 3.52 -9.09
C GLY A 23 12.42 3.29 -7.72
N ILE A 24 11.89 2.30 -7.00
CA ILE A 24 12.26 2.02 -5.59
C ILE A 24 13.72 1.59 -5.41
N SER A 25 14.32 0.95 -6.41
CA SER A 25 15.72 0.51 -6.38
C SER A 25 16.72 1.68 -6.38
N ALA A 26 16.31 2.86 -6.83
CA ALA A 26 17.14 4.07 -6.85
C ALA A 26 17.24 4.75 -5.47
N VAL A 27 16.43 4.33 -4.48
CA VAL A 27 16.46 4.90 -3.12
C VAL A 27 17.69 4.38 -2.37
N SER A 28 18.54 5.32 -1.96
CA SER A 28 19.77 5.07 -1.21
C SER A 28 20.07 6.24 -0.28
N MET A 29 20.90 6.02 0.74
CA MET A 29 21.34 7.09 1.64
C MET A 29 21.97 8.26 0.85
N ARG A 30 22.72 7.96 -0.22
CA ARG A 30 23.36 8.99 -1.05
C ARG A 30 22.33 9.75 -1.90
N SER A 31 21.52 9.04 -2.68
CA SER A 31 20.54 9.67 -3.57
C SER A 31 19.53 10.53 -2.82
N VAL A 32 19.12 10.11 -1.63
CA VAL A 32 18.22 10.89 -0.77
C VAL A 32 18.92 12.08 -0.12
N ALA A 33 20.18 11.93 0.33
CA ALA A 33 20.93 13.04 0.90
C ALA A 33 21.19 14.14 -0.13
N ASP A 34 21.52 13.74 -1.36
CA ASP A 34 21.70 14.63 -2.50
C ASP A 34 20.38 15.36 -2.81
N ALA A 35 19.25 14.65 -2.87
CA ALA A 35 17.93 15.24 -3.09
C ALA A 35 17.50 16.22 -1.97
N CYS A 36 17.90 15.96 -0.73
CA CYS A 36 17.66 16.85 0.41
C CYS A 36 18.71 17.96 0.57
N SER A 37 19.76 17.99 -0.25
CA SER A 37 20.91 18.91 -0.08
C SER A 37 21.55 18.85 1.33
N VAL A 38 21.68 17.64 1.88
CA VAL A 38 22.31 17.40 3.20
C VAL A 38 23.48 16.43 3.07
N ALA A 39 24.35 16.41 4.09
CA ALA A 39 25.38 15.39 4.17
C ALA A 39 24.76 14.00 4.40
N VAL A 40 25.32 12.95 3.80
CA VAL A 40 24.86 11.55 4.01
C VAL A 40 24.83 11.19 5.50
N GLY A 41 25.84 11.64 6.25
CA GLY A 41 25.92 11.47 7.70
C GLY A 41 24.71 12.04 8.46
N SER A 42 24.03 13.06 7.92
CA SER A 42 22.84 13.64 8.52
C SER A 42 21.64 12.70 8.44
N LEU A 43 21.51 11.89 7.39
CA LEU A 43 20.41 10.93 7.26
C LEU A 43 20.50 9.80 8.29
N TYR A 44 21.71 9.39 8.69
CA TYR A 44 21.89 8.35 9.70
C TYR A 44 21.34 8.72 11.08
N ASN A 45 21.09 10.01 11.35
CA ASN A 45 20.39 10.46 12.55
C ASN A 45 18.89 10.14 12.53
N TYR A 46 18.30 9.90 11.35
CA TYR A 46 16.87 9.60 11.17
C TYR A 46 16.64 8.14 10.80
N PHE A 47 17.54 7.57 10.00
CA PHE A 47 17.47 6.20 9.50
C PHE A 47 18.82 5.51 9.73
N PRO A 48 18.92 4.64 10.76
CA PRO A 48 20.19 4.00 11.14
C PRO A 48 20.82 3.15 10.03
N SER A 49 20.02 2.65 9.09
CA SER A 49 20.48 1.85 7.95
C SER A 49 19.72 2.18 6.66
N LYS A 50 20.29 1.75 5.52
CA LYS A 50 19.58 1.77 4.23
C LYS A 50 18.27 0.99 4.30
N ALA A 51 18.23 -0.13 5.02
CA ALA A 51 17.03 -0.94 5.18
C ALA A 51 15.94 -0.19 5.97
N ASP A 52 16.30 0.63 6.95
CA ASP A 52 15.36 1.51 7.66
C ASP A 52 14.78 2.60 6.75
N LEU A 53 15.63 3.24 5.94
CA LEU A 53 15.20 4.22 4.95
C LEU A 53 14.27 3.60 3.91
N LEU A 54 14.65 2.47 3.31
CA LEU A 54 13.84 1.76 2.31
C LEU A 54 12.50 1.31 2.89
N SER A 55 12.52 0.71 4.07
CA SER A 55 11.33 0.33 4.83
C SER A 55 10.39 1.54 4.97
N ALA A 56 10.90 2.67 5.47
CA ALA A 56 10.09 3.86 5.67
C ALA A 56 9.58 4.46 4.34
N ALA A 57 10.38 4.45 3.28
CA ALA A 57 9.98 4.92 1.95
C ALA A 57 8.89 4.03 1.33
N VAL A 58 9.01 2.71 1.41
CA VAL A 58 7.97 1.77 0.94
C VAL A 58 6.67 1.99 1.71
N ALA A 59 6.77 2.13 3.04
CA ALA A 59 5.64 2.41 3.90
C ALA A 59 4.93 3.75 3.55
N ASP A 60 5.73 4.76 3.23
CA ASP A 60 5.26 6.08 2.85
C ASP A 60 4.57 6.09 1.46
N VAL A 61 5.09 5.31 0.50
CA VAL A 61 4.44 5.10 -0.80
C VAL A 61 3.12 4.35 -0.65
N TRP A 62 3.05 3.29 0.16
CA TRP A 62 1.78 2.59 0.42
C TRP A 62 0.73 3.50 1.03
N ARG A 63 1.14 4.39 1.94
CA ARG A 63 0.25 5.38 2.56
C ARG A 63 -0.27 6.39 1.55
N ASP A 64 0.58 6.81 0.62
CA ASP A 64 0.21 7.71 -0.48
C ASP A 64 -0.80 7.07 -1.44
N ILE A 65 -0.60 5.79 -1.76
CA ILE A 65 -1.46 5.06 -2.70
C ILE A 65 -2.84 4.82 -2.08
N PHE A 66 -2.88 4.26 -0.87
CA PHE A 66 -4.13 3.76 -0.29
C PHE A 66 -4.83 4.72 0.67
N HIS A 67 -4.25 5.91 0.91
CA HIS A 67 -4.84 6.92 1.80
C HIS A 67 -5.35 6.28 3.11
N LEU A 68 -4.52 5.46 3.76
CA LEU A 68 -4.86 4.66 4.94
C LEU A 68 -5.16 5.54 6.18
N SER A 69 -6.21 6.36 6.12
CA SER A 69 -6.93 6.87 7.27
C SER A 69 -7.83 5.73 7.72
N GLY A 70 -7.71 5.25 8.95
CA GLY A 70 -8.53 4.16 9.50
C GLY A 70 -10.05 4.46 9.60
N ASP A 71 -10.55 5.45 8.87
CA ASP A 71 -11.96 5.79 8.76
C ASP A 71 -12.64 4.86 7.75
N CYS A 72 -13.20 3.78 8.28
CA CYS A 72 -14.05 2.84 7.55
C CYS A 72 -15.39 3.45 7.08
N THR A 73 -15.67 4.71 7.40
CA THR A 73 -16.93 5.41 7.10
C THR A 73 -16.91 6.16 5.78
N ALA A 74 -15.77 6.18 5.07
CA ALA A 74 -15.64 6.93 3.82
C ALA A 74 -16.43 6.34 2.65
N CYS A 75 -16.92 5.10 2.77
CA CYS A 75 -17.60 4.38 1.69
C CYS A 75 -19.03 4.01 2.07
N ASP A 76 -19.98 4.30 1.19
CA ASP A 76 -21.40 3.98 1.39
C ASP A 76 -21.72 2.48 1.25
N SER A 77 -20.83 1.71 0.60
CA SER A 77 -21.02 0.29 0.34
C SER A 77 -19.68 -0.45 0.18
N PHE A 78 -19.68 -1.77 0.37
CA PHE A 78 -18.52 -2.63 0.13
C PHE A 78 -18.05 -2.56 -1.32
N SER A 79 -18.97 -2.55 -2.29
CA SER A 79 -18.60 -2.43 -3.70
C SER A 79 -17.96 -1.08 -4.04
N SER A 80 -18.44 0.00 -3.42
CA SER A 80 -17.81 1.34 -3.56
C SER A 80 -16.40 1.35 -2.97
N CYS A 81 -16.21 0.75 -1.79
CA CYS A 81 -14.90 0.63 -1.16
C CYS A 81 -13.92 -0.19 -2.02
N LEU A 82 -14.38 -1.32 -2.56
CA LEU A 82 -13.57 -2.16 -3.43
C LEU A 82 -13.21 -1.44 -4.73
N ALA A 83 -14.13 -0.67 -5.32
CA ALA A 83 -13.85 0.14 -6.50
C ALA A 83 -12.78 1.21 -6.22
N LEU A 84 -12.86 1.89 -5.08
CA LEU A 84 -11.85 2.87 -4.65
C LEU A 84 -10.48 2.22 -4.41
N LEU A 85 -10.44 1.00 -3.86
CA LEU A 85 -9.20 0.25 -3.69
C LEU A 85 -8.53 -0.06 -5.03
N PHE A 86 -9.30 -0.51 -6.02
CA PHE A 86 -8.77 -0.75 -7.36
C PHE A 86 -8.33 0.54 -8.07
N GLU A 87 -9.08 1.62 -7.89
CA GLU A 87 -8.69 2.93 -8.43
C GLU A 87 -7.38 3.43 -7.81
N SER A 88 -7.23 3.28 -6.49
CA SER A 88 -5.99 3.60 -5.77
C SER A 88 -4.78 2.85 -6.35
N ILE A 89 -4.94 1.57 -6.71
CA ILE A 89 -3.90 0.81 -7.40
C ILE A 89 -3.60 1.39 -8.77
N ARG A 90 -4.62 1.71 -9.57
CA ARG A 90 -4.44 2.25 -10.93
C ARG A 90 -3.67 3.57 -10.89
N GLU A 91 -4.07 4.49 -10.03
CA GLU A 91 -3.38 5.75 -9.80
C GLU A 91 -1.97 5.54 -9.25
N GLY A 92 -1.82 4.62 -8.28
CA GLY A 92 -0.53 4.25 -7.70
C GLY A 92 0.44 3.67 -8.72
N CYS A 93 -0.03 2.84 -9.66
CA CYS A 93 0.79 2.30 -10.75
C CYS A 93 1.25 3.39 -11.71
N ALA A 94 0.38 4.35 -12.03
CA ALA A 94 0.72 5.48 -12.87
C ALA A 94 1.72 6.43 -12.18
N LYS A 95 1.54 6.66 -10.87
CA LYS A 95 2.38 7.56 -10.06
C LYS A 95 3.73 6.94 -9.68
N TYR A 96 3.77 5.62 -9.44
CA TYR A 96 4.96 4.87 -9.03
C TYR A 96 5.21 3.66 -9.94
N PRO A 97 5.73 3.87 -11.17
CA PRO A 97 5.96 2.79 -12.12
C PRO A 97 6.82 1.66 -11.54
N GLY A 98 6.34 0.42 -11.65
CA GLY A 98 7.04 -0.78 -11.19
C GLY A 98 7.10 -0.97 -9.66
N PHE A 99 6.55 -0.06 -8.86
CA PHE A 99 6.61 -0.17 -7.39
C PHE A 99 6.03 -1.49 -6.89
N PHE A 100 4.82 -1.87 -7.32
CA PHE A 100 4.15 -3.11 -6.89
C PHE A 100 4.92 -4.38 -7.24
N THR A 101 5.76 -4.35 -8.28
CA THR A 101 6.59 -5.49 -8.68
C THR A 101 7.90 -5.51 -7.90
N PHE A 102 8.54 -4.36 -7.73
CA PHE A 102 9.93 -4.30 -7.25
C PHE A 102 10.10 -4.05 -5.75
N HIS A 103 9.09 -3.52 -5.05
CA HIS A 103 9.23 -3.19 -3.62
C HIS A 103 9.61 -4.41 -2.76
N SER A 104 9.17 -5.60 -3.12
CA SER A 104 9.43 -6.85 -2.39
C SER A 104 10.88 -7.36 -2.55
N VAL A 105 11.52 -7.08 -3.69
CA VAL A 105 12.89 -7.53 -4.00
C VAL A 105 13.96 -6.51 -3.60
N THR A 106 13.56 -5.30 -3.18
CA THR A 106 14.49 -4.26 -2.71
C THR A 106 15.21 -4.62 -1.41
N PHE A 107 14.69 -5.59 -0.64
CA PHE A 107 15.27 -6.04 0.61
C PHE A 107 16.35 -7.11 0.38
N THR A 108 17.50 -6.94 1.04
CA THR A 108 18.58 -7.94 1.01
C THR A 108 18.15 -9.22 1.72
N ALA A 109 18.91 -10.32 1.57
CA ALA A 109 18.62 -11.58 2.24
C ALA A 109 18.45 -11.43 3.77
N GLY A 110 19.21 -10.53 4.40
CA GLY A 110 19.11 -10.24 5.84
C GLY A 110 17.89 -9.40 6.23
N ASP A 111 17.29 -8.67 5.29
CA ASP A 111 16.16 -7.76 5.54
C ASP A 111 14.81 -8.30 5.03
N LYS A 112 14.80 -9.49 4.40
CA LYS A 112 13.58 -10.10 3.83
C LYS A 112 12.46 -10.23 4.86
N GLU A 113 12.78 -10.58 6.09
CA GLU A 113 11.80 -10.75 7.15
C GLU A 113 11.12 -9.43 7.51
N LYS A 114 11.89 -8.34 7.57
CA LYS A 114 11.36 -7.00 7.81
C LYS A 114 10.42 -6.56 6.67
N GLY A 115 10.81 -6.81 5.43
CA GLY A 115 9.96 -6.58 4.26
C GLY A 115 8.67 -7.41 4.31
N ARG A 116 8.75 -8.68 4.68
CA ARG A 116 7.60 -9.58 4.83
C ARG A 116 6.63 -9.10 5.91
N LEU A 117 7.13 -8.74 7.09
CA LEU A 117 6.32 -8.23 8.19
C LEU A 117 5.63 -6.92 7.82
N MET A 118 6.33 -6.02 7.12
CA MET A 118 5.73 -4.80 6.60
C MET A 118 4.56 -5.10 5.66
N MET A 119 4.76 -6.00 4.69
CA MET A 119 3.69 -6.38 3.76
C MET A 119 2.50 -6.99 4.48
N GLN A 120 2.74 -7.83 5.49
CA GLN A 120 1.67 -8.40 6.31
C GLN A 120 0.87 -7.33 7.06
N GLN A 121 1.54 -6.31 7.61
CA GLN A 121 0.86 -5.20 8.28
C GLN A 121 0.00 -4.38 7.30
N TYR A 122 0.55 -4.02 6.14
CA TYR A 122 -0.19 -3.26 5.13
C TYR A 122 -1.40 -4.01 4.58
N PHE A 123 -1.21 -5.28 4.21
CA PHE A 123 -2.30 -6.12 3.73
C PHE A 123 -3.33 -6.41 4.82
N GLY A 124 -2.88 -6.57 6.07
CA GLY A 124 -3.75 -6.66 7.23
C GLY A 124 -4.70 -5.47 7.34
N HIS A 125 -4.16 -4.25 7.30
CA HIS A 125 -4.97 -3.03 7.40
C HIS A 125 -5.99 -2.86 6.27
N ILE A 126 -5.63 -3.22 5.04
CA ILE A 126 -6.57 -3.17 3.91
C ILE A 126 -7.72 -4.18 4.14
N LYS A 127 -7.39 -5.41 4.53
CA LYS A 127 -8.39 -6.44 4.83
C LYS A 127 -9.30 -6.04 6.00
N GLU A 128 -8.73 -5.50 7.07
CA GLU A 128 -9.48 -4.98 8.21
C GLU A 128 -10.45 -3.87 7.79
N SER A 129 -10.00 -2.95 6.92
CA SER A 129 -10.84 -1.87 6.40
C SER A 129 -11.98 -2.41 5.53
N LEU A 130 -11.69 -3.33 4.60
CA LEU A 130 -12.68 -4.00 3.77
C LEU A 130 -13.72 -4.76 4.60
N LEU A 131 -13.26 -5.52 5.61
CA LEU A 131 -14.13 -6.26 6.51
C LEU A 131 -15.02 -5.32 7.34
N CYS A 132 -14.46 -4.20 7.79
CA CYS A 132 -15.20 -3.20 8.53
C CYS A 132 -16.31 -2.59 7.67
N VAL A 133 -16.01 -2.18 6.43
CA VAL A 133 -17.03 -1.66 5.50
C VAL A 133 -18.08 -2.73 5.21
N LEU A 134 -17.69 -3.97 4.95
CA LEU A 134 -18.61 -5.07 4.67
C LEU A 134 -19.61 -5.30 5.81
N LYS A 135 -19.13 -5.28 7.06
CA LYS A 135 -19.97 -5.48 8.25
C LYS A 135 -20.92 -4.31 8.53
N ASN A 136 -20.61 -3.12 8.02
CA ASN A 136 -21.42 -1.91 8.22
C ASN A 136 -22.29 -1.56 7.00
N ASP A 137 -22.12 -2.25 5.88
CA ASP A 137 -22.90 -2.04 4.66
C ASP A 137 -24.34 -2.54 4.84
N ARG A 138 -25.29 -1.60 4.91
CA ARG A 138 -26.72 -1.88 5.13
C ARG A 138 -27.43 -2.44 3.90
N MET A 139 -26.80 -2.40 2.73
CA MET A 139 -27.35 -2.96 1.50
C MET A 139 -27.06 -4.46 1.38
N VAL A 140 -26.12 -4.99 2.17
CA VAL A 140 -25.80 -6.43 2.16
C VAL A 140 -27.03 -7.23 2.61
N ARG A 141 -27.44 -8.20 1.78
CA ARG A 141 -28.60 -9.04 2.08
C ARG A 141 -28.36 -9.88 3.34
N PRO A 142 -29.37 -10.09 4.21
CA PRO A 142 -29.17 -10.76 5.50
C PRO A 142 -28.65 -12.20 5.41
N ASP A 143 -28.89 -12.88 4.28
CA ASP A 143 -28.50 -14.27 4.02
C ASP A 143 -27.22 -14.40 3.16
N ALA A 144 -26.54 -13.28 2.86
CA ALA A 144 -25.31 -13.25 2.07
C ALA A 144 -24.22 -14.16 2.63
N PHE A 145 -24.18 -14.29 3.96
CA PHE A 145 -23.17 -15.06 4.67
C PHE A 145 -23.83 -16.15 5.52
N ASN A 146 -23.48 -17.40 5.25
CA ASN A 146 -23.95 -18.56 6.00
C ASN A 146 -22.95 -19.71 5.86
N GLY A 147 -22.97 -20.62 6.85
CA GLY A 147 -22.20 -21.87 6.80
C GLY A 147 -20.72 -21.66 6.45
N SER A 148 -20.33 -22.08 5.24
CA SER A 148 -18.96 -22.06 4.72
C SER A 148 -18.47 -20.69 4.20
N LEU A 149 -19.37 -19.73 3.94
CA LEU A 149 -19.02 -18.39 3.48
C LEU A 149 -19.41 -17.35 4.54
N ASN A 150 -18.45 -16.98 5.38
CA ASN A 150 -18.55 -15.84 6.30
C ASN A 150 -17.86 -14.59 5.73
N ALA A 151 -18.05 -13.44 6.37
CA ALA A 151 -17.53 -12.15 5.93
C ALA A 151 -15.99 -12.13 5.85
N GLU A 152 -15.31 -12.75 6.82
CA GLU A 152 -13.85 -12.86 6.86
C GLU A 152 -13.30 -13.66 5.68
N ASN A 153 -13.83 -14.86 5.45
CA ASN A 153 -13.50 -15.72 4.32
C ASN A 153 -13.81 -15.04 2.98
N PHE A 154 -14.91 -14.30 2.90
CA PHE A 154 -15.25 -13.53 1.70
C PHE A 154 -14.20 -12.45 1.41
N VAL A 155 -13.82 -11.64 2.41
CA VAL A 155 -12.76 -10.64 2.28
C VAL A 155 -11.43 -11.29 1.88
N ASP A 156 -11.09 -12.44 2.45
CA ASP A 156 -9.87 -13.19 2.10
C ASP A 156 -9.84 -13.63 0.64
N ILE A 157 -10.97 -14.11 0.11
CA ILE A 157 -11.12 -14.50 -1.30
C ILE A 157 -10.98 -13.27 -2.19
N ILE A 158 -11.71 -12.18 -1.88
CA ILE A 158 -11.65 -10.94 -2.66
C ILE A 158 -10.24 -10.35 -2.64
N PHE A 159 -9.55 -10.36 -1.50
CA PHE A 159 -8.19 -9.87 -1.38
C PHE A 159 -7.19 -10.74 -2.15
N THR A 160 -7.42 -12.05 -2.22
CA THR A 160 -6.64 -12.97 -3.05
C THR A 160 -6.82 -12.68 -4.54
N LEU A 161 -8.05 -12.42 -4.99
CA LEU A 161 -8.31 -11.98 -6.37
C LEU A 161 -7.64 -10.64 -6.67
N PHE A 162 -7.80 -9.67 -5.78
CA PHE A 162 -7.18 -8.35 -5.87
C PHE A 162 -5.65 -8.44 -6.02
N THR A 163 -4.97 -9.19 -5.14
CA THR A 163 -3.52 -9.37 -5.22
C THR A 163 -3.09 -10.14 -6.46
N SER A 164 -3.86 -11.14 -6.91
CA SER A 164 -3.58 -11.85 -8.16
C SER A 164 -3.67 -10.93 -9.38
N MET A 165 -4.69 -10.08 -9.43
CA MET A 165 -4.87 -9.09 -10.50
C MET A 165 -3.76 -8.03 -10.49
N LEU A 166 -3.40 -7.55 -9.30
CA LEU A 166 -2.29 -6.61 -9.13
C LEU A 166 -0.97 -7.18 -9.67
N LEU A 167 -0.63 -8.43 -9.31
CA LEU A 167 0.60 -9.09 -9.76
C LEU A 167 0.62 -9.39 -11.27
N LYS A 168 -0.56 -9.57 -11.87
CA LYS A 168 -0.71 -9.80 -13.32
C LYS A 168 -0.88 -8.49 -14.11
N GLU A 169 -0.83 -7.34 -13.44
CA GLU A 169 -1.10 -6.02 -14.02
C GLU A 169 -2.45 -5.98 -14.77
N GLN A 170 -3.45 -6.68 -14.23
CA GLN A 170 -4.81 -6.72 -14.76
C GLN A 170 -5.67 -5.68 -14.03
N TYR A 171 -6.00 -4.59 -14.74
CA TYR A 171 -6.73 -3.45 -14.17
C TYR A 171 -8.22 -3.40 -14.56
N ASP A 172 -8.73 -4.40 -15.30
CA ASP A 172 -10.18 -4.52 -15.52
C ASP A 172 -10.84 -5.26 -14.35
N TYR A 173 -11.23 -4.49 -13.33
CA TYR A 173 -11.85 -5.00 -12.11
C TYR A 173 -13.38 -4.99 -12.15
N LYS A 174 -14.00 -4.53 -13.25
CA LYS A 174 -15.47 -4.51 -13.38
C LYS A 174 -16.10 -5.90 -13.21
N PRO A 175 -15.53 -7.00 -13.77
CA PRO A 175 -16.08 -8.33 -13.54
C PRO A 175 -16.06 -8.75 -12.07
N VAL A 176 -15.02 -8.33 -11.32
CA VAL A 176 -14.93 -8.64 -9.88
C VAL A 176 -16.00 -7.89 -9.10
N LEU A 177 -16.22 -6.61 -9.40
CA LEU A 177 -17.30 -5.83 -8.78
C LEU A 177 -18.68 -6.43 -9.07
N GLU A 178 -18.92 -6.88 -10.30
CA GLU A 178 -20.17 -7.54 -10.67
C GLU A 178 -20.38 -8.86 -9.90
N ILE A 179 -19.33 -9.68 -9.78
CA ILE A 179 -19.38 -10.92 -8.98
C ILE A 179 -19.68 -10.62 -7.52
N VAL A 180 -19.00 -9.62 -6.94
CA VAL A 180 -19.20 -9.18 -5.56
C VAL A 180 -20.64 -8.72 -5.36
N ALA A 181 -21.15 -7.83 -6.22
CA ALA A 181 -22.51 -7.31 -6.13
C ALA A 181 -23.55 -8.44 -6.17
N ARG A 182 -23.43 -9.39 -7.11
CA ARG A 182 -24.33 -10.57 -7.16
C ARG A 182 -24.22 -11.47 -5.94
N CYS A 183 -23.07 -11.47 -5.26
CA CYS A 183 -22.82 -12.33 -4.11
C CYS A 183 -23.34 -11.73 -2.79
N ILE A 184 -23.44 -10.41 -2.65
CA ILE A 184 -23.75 -9.78 -1.35
C ILE A 184 -24.95 -8.84 -1.36
N TYR A 185 -25.40 -8.34 -2.51
CA TYR A 185 -26.61 -7.53 -2.65
C TYR A 185 -27.75 -8.38 -3.23
#